data_AF-A0A0G4IDX9-F1
#
_entry.id   AF-A0A0G4IDX9-F1
#
_cell.length_a   1.000
_cell.length_b   1.000
_cell.length_c   1.000
_cell.angle_alpha   90.00
_cell.angle_beta   90.00
_cell.angle_gamma   90.00
#
_symmetry.space_group_name_H-M   'P 1'
#
loop_
_entity.id
_entity.type
_entity.pdbx_description
1 polymer ?
#
loop_
_entity_poly.entity_id
_entity_poly.type
_entity_poly.pdbx_seq_one_letter_code
_entity_poly.pdbx_strand_id
1 'polypeptide(L)'
;MAARDSQEGAYGRIVEGTRLLGGHIGTDAHREKWVQEKVKKWAGSAERVATAAEFALHKAYAACSKSLQHEWKFVTRVVPGAGGQMGQLEGTIRDRLIPALMKRRRSPGNGGPPTQHDVWLRDVTALPVQLLGLGIPKPTKTADRDYKTSAAASEAITEAILRGEDIDADEHVKRGQKARAAHKKAVKEAVEKEWERLGSQSGQAASEDQYEEVRQSKEKRQSGWLMATPLKEHGMNLSPDEFRDAMTIRYQGRVGGEKSRYEGCRGRWSLQHALNYPVGGLPTLRYDEVNRTWASLAAEAYPAGAVHAKEPIIKEEGEVQGCPALKGDFQVRGAYAPQRLAIFDTRVINLHAASREKVT
;
A
#
# COMPACT_ATOMS: atom_id res chain seq x y z
N MET A 1 -3.33 -45.82 -18.41
CA MET A 1 -4.42 -46.77 -18.75
C MET A 1 -5.73 -46.01 -18.64
N ALA A 2 -6.58 -46.12 -19.67
CA ALA A 2 -7.59 -45.15 -20.09
C ALA A 2 -8.50 -44.55 -19.00
N ALA A 3 -8.74 -43.24 -19.13
CA ALA A 3 -9.79 -42.49 -18.43
C ALA A 3 -11.15 -43.13 -18.73
N ARG A 4 -11.89 -43.50 -17.68
CA ARG A 4 -13.29 -43.91 -17.80
C ARG A 4 -14.15 -42.69 -17.56
N ASP A 5 -14.84 -42.29 -18.62
CA ASP A 5 -15.98 -41.39 -18.56
C ASP A 5 -17.02 -41.87 -17.56
N SER A 6 -17.63 -40.89 -16.90
CA SER A 6 -18.66 -40.99 -15.87
C SER A 6 -19.68 -42.10 -16.17
N GLN A 7 -19.74 -43.13 -15.32
CA GLN A 7 -20.85 -44.08 -15.31
C GLN A 7 -21.94 -43.57 -14.36
N GLU A 8 -23.07 -43.16 -14.94
CA GLU A 8 -24.34 -42.98 -14.22
C GLU A 8 -24.98 -44.34 -13.99
N GLY A 9 -24.85 -44.87 -12.77
CA GLY A 9 -25.65 -45.98 -12.25
C GLY A 9 -26.60 -45.47 -11.17
N ALA A 10 -27.74 -46.14 -11.00
CA ALA A 10 -28.90 -45.74 -10.17
C ALA A 10 -28.68 -45.54 -8.66
N TYR A 11 -27.44 -45.36 -8.18
CA TYR A 11 -27.07 -45.27 -6.75
C TYR A 11 -26.09 -44.13 -6.41
N GLY A 12 -26.07 -43.06 -7.21
CA GLY A 12 -25.33 -41.83 -6.89
C GLY A 12 -24.15 -41.57 -7.84
N ARG A 13 -23.84 -40.29 -8.02
CA ARG A 13 -22.80 -39.81 -8.93
C ARG A 13 -21.43 -39.95 -8.26
N ILE A 14 -20.58 -40.83 -8.79
CA ILE A 14 -19.17 -40.90 -8.39
C ILE A 14 -18.47 -39.67 -8.98
N VAL A 15 -17.99 -38.78 -8.13
CA VAL A 15 -17.28 -37.55 -8.53
C VAL A 15 -15.85 -37.62 -8.01
N GLU A 16 -14.87 -37.37 -8.87
CA GLU A 16 -13.44 -37.39 -8.51
C GLU A 16 -13.04 -36.25 -7.55
N GLY A 17 -13.94 -35.29 -7.32
CA GLY A 17 -13.83 -34.31 -6.26
C GLY A 17 -15.02 -33.36 -6.23
N THR A 18 -15.22 -32.69 -5.11
CA THR A 18 -16.31 -31.73 -4.87
C THR A 18 -15.80 -30.55 -4.05
N ARG A 19 -16.39 -29.38 -4.28
CA ARG A 19 -16.15 -28.18 -3.48
C ARG A 19 -16.78 -28.34 -2.10
N LEU A 20 -16.00 -28.11 -1.03
CA LEU A 20 -16.53 -28.07 0.34
C LEU A 20 -16.02 -26.83 1.07
N LEU A 21 -16.94 -26.05 1.65
CA LEU A 21 -16.66 -24.89 2.52
C LEU A 21 -15.63 -23.89 1.96
N GLY A 22 -15.61 -23.75 0.63
CA GLY A 22 -14.69 -22.85 -0.07
C GLY A 22 -13.33 -23.45 -0.43
N GLY A 23 -13.01 -24.66 0.05
CA GLY A 23 -11.90 -25.50 -0.42
C GLY A 23 -12.35 -26.58 -1.42
N HIS A 24 -11.52 -27.61 -1.59
CA HIS A 24 -11.75 -28.71 -2.51
C HIS A 24 -11.37 -30.05 -1.87
N ILE A 25 -12.25 -31.04 -2.00
CA ILE A 25 -12.03 -32.43 -1.55
C ILE A 25 -12.08 -33.33 -2.77
N GLY A 26 -11.11 -34.21 -2.94
CA GLY A 26 -11.02 -35.09 -4.10
C GLY A 26 -9.58 -35.39 -4.47
N THR A 27 -9.36 -35.86 -5.70
CA THR A 27 -8.03 -36.13 -6.24
C THR A 27 -7.20 -34.85 -6.34
N ASP A 28 -5.88 -34.99 -6.21
CA ASP A 28 -4.94 -33.87 -6.36
C ASP A 28 -5.09 -33.19 -7.73
N ALA A 29 -5.29 -33.98 -8.80
CA ALA A 29 -5.50 -33.48 -10.15
C ALA A 29 -6.75 -32.60 -10.27
N HIS A 30 -7.87 -32.98 -9.63
CA HIS A 30 -9.09 -32.19 -9.69
C HIS A 30 -8.99 -30.90 -8.84
N ARG A 31 -8.32 -30.98 -7.67
CA ARG A 31 -7.99 -29.82 -6.85
C ARG A 31 -7.12 -28.83 -7.61
N GLU A 32 -6.05 -29.31 -8.26
CA GLU A 32 -5.15 -28.48 -9.07
C GLU A 32 -5.90 -27.80 -10.21
N LYS A 33 -6.72 -28.55 -10.97
CA LYS A 33 -7.55 -27.97 -12.03
C LYS A 33 -8.46 -26.85 -11.51
N TRP A 34 -9.12 -27.08 -10.37
CA TRP A 34 -9.99 -26.07 -9.74
C TRP A 34 -9.23 -24.82 -9.30
N VAL A 35 -8.06 -24.97 -8.66
CA VAL A 35 -7.22 -23.83 -8.27
C VAL A 35 -6.75 -23.06 -9.52
N GLN A 36 -6.37 -23.77 -10.59
CA GLN A 36 -5.93 -23.14 -11.84
C GLN A 36 -7.04 -22.29 -12.46
N GLU A 37 -8.29 -22.77 -12.47
CA GLU A 37 -9.45 -22.00 -12.93
C GLU A 37 -9.68 -20.74 -12.09
N LYS A 38 -9.51 -20.82 -10.77
CA LYS A 38 -9.59 -19.67 -9.86
C LYS A 38 -8.49 -18.65 -10.12
N VAL A 39 -7.24 -19.11 -10.27
CA VAL A 39 -6.10 -18.27 -10.60
C VAL A 39 -6.33 -17.55 -11.93
N LYS A 40 -6.82 -18.25 -12.95
CA LYS A 40 -7.17 -17.63 -14.24
C LYS A 40 -8.23 -16.55 -14.09
N LYS A 41 -9.28 -16.79 -13.27
CA LYS A 41 -10.32 -15.79 -12.99
C LYS A 41 -9.74 -14.56 -12.29
N TRP A 42 -8.91 -14.74 -11.26
CA TRP A 42 -8.30 -13.62 -10.53
C TRP A 42 -7.30 -12.85 -11.38
N ALA A 43 -6.50 -13.52 -12.20
CA ALA A 43 -5.63 -12.87 -13.17
C ALA A 43 -6.44 -11.98 -14.12
N GLY A 44 -7.55 -12.48 -14.67
CA GLY A 44 -8.47 -11.67 -15.49
C GLY A 44 -9.10 -10.50 -14.71
N SER A 45 -9.42 -10.68 -13.43
CA SER A 45 -9.89 -9.57 -12.58
C SER A 45 -8.82 -8.52 -12.35
N ALA A 46 -7.58 -8.92 -12.06
CA ALA A 46 -6.45 -8.01 -11.88
C ALA A 46 -6.14 -7.23 -13.16
N GLU A 47 -6.28 -7.86 -14.32
CA GLU A 47 -6.15 -7.19 -15.62
C GLU A 47 -7.25 -6.15 -15.85
N ARG A 48 -8.52 -6.47 -15.55
CA ARG A 48 -9.61 -5.47 -15.61
C ARG A 48 -9.39 -4.30 -14.66
N VAL A 49 -8.90 -4.55 -13.45
CA VAL A 49 -8.54 -3.49 -12.50
C VAL A 49 -7.39 -2.64 -13.04
N ALA A 50 -6.40 -3.26 -13.70
CA ALA A 50 -5.32 -2.53 -14.36
C ALA A 50 -5.84 -1.62 -15.48
N THR A 51 -6.82 -2.06 -16.28
CA THR A 51 -7.48 -1.21 -17.27
C THR A 51 -8.26 -0.06 -16.61
N ALA A 52 -9.02 -0.35 -15.55
CA ALA A 52 -9.76 0.68 -14.81
C ALA A 52 -8.84 1.73 -14.15
N ALA A 53 -7.60 1.34 -13.82
CA ALA A 53 -6.60 2.25 -13.27
C ALA A 53 -6.24 3.40 -14.22
N GLU A 54 -6.54 3.31 -15.53
CA GLU A 54 -6.32 4.44 -16.44
C GLU A 54 -7.19 5.66 -16.10
N PHE A 55 -8.38 5.43 -15.54
CA PHE A 55 -9.37 6.47 -15.24
C PHE A 55 -9.55 6.72 -13.74
N ALA A 56 -9.37 5.69 -12.91
CA ALA A 56 -9.70 5.73 -11.49
C ALA A 56 -8.64 5.03 -10.63
N LEU A 57 -7.39 5.52 -10.67
CA LEU A 57 -6.23 4.95 -9.98
C LEU A 57 -6.48 4.59 -8.51
N HIS A 58 -6.97 5.54 -7.72
CA HIS A 58 -7.16 5.33 -6.28
C HIS A 58 -8.22 4.25 -6.00
N LYS A 59 -9.32 4.24 -6.78
CA LYS A 59 -10.36 3.22 -6.67
C LYS A 59 -9.87 1.84 -7.13
N ALA A 60 -9.10 1.78 -8.22
CA ALA A 60 -8.50 0.56 -8.73
C ALA A 60 -7.53 -0.05 -7.70
N TYR A 61 -6.68 0.78 -7.10
CA TYR A 61 -5.80 0.36 -6.01
C TYR A 61 -6.61 -0.19 -4.82
N ALA A 62 -7.62 0.55 -4.34
CA ALA A 62 -8.47 0.12 -3.24
C ALA A 62 -9.23 -1.18 -3.55
N ALA A 63 -9.72 -1.37 -4.78
CA ALA A 63 -10.36 -2.62 -5.20
C ALA A 63 -9.40 -3.81 -5.14
N CYS A 64 -8.13 -3.62 -5.52
CA CYS A 64 -7.14 -4.68 -5.40
C CYS A 64 -6.76 -4.94 -3.93
N SER A 65 -6.42 -3.90 -3.18
CA SER A 65 -5.86 -4.01 -1.83
C SER A 65 -6.91 -4.31 -0.76
N LYS A 66 -8.18 -3.94 -0.95
CA LYS A 66 -9.23 -4.16 0.06
C LYS A 66 -10.24 -5.25 -0.33
N SER A 67 -10.21 -5.74 -1.57
CA SER A 67 -11.15 -6.77 -2.04
C SER A 67 -10.44 -7.95 -2.70
N LEU A 68 -9.91 -7.79 -3.92
CA LEU A 68 -9.40 -8.92 -4.72
C LEU A 68 -8.36 -9.75 -3.96
N GLN A 69 -7.46 -9.11 -3.22
CA GLN A 69 -6.42 -9.84 -2.50
C GLN A 69 -6.94 -10.82 -1.45
N HIS A 70 -8.12 -10.55 -0.89
CA HIS A 70 -8.72 -11.41 0.11
C HIS A 70 -9.31 -12.69 -0.51
N GLU A 71 -9.67 -12.67 -1.79
CA GLU A 71 -10.20 -13.85 -2.48
C GLU A 71 -9.16 -14.96 -2.62
N TRP A 72 -7.98 -14.65 -3.18
CA TRP A 72 -6.93 -15.67 -3.32
C TRP A 72 -6.29 -16.02 -1.98
N LYS A 73 -6.20 -15.05 -1.05
CA LYS A 73 -5.73 -15.31 0.31
C LYS A 73 -6.63 -16.29 1.06
N PHE A 74 -7.94 -16.26 0.82
CA PHE A 74 -8.85 -17.24 1.37
C PHE A 74 -8.52 -18.65 0.85
N VAL A 75 -8.33 -18.80 -0.46
CA VAL A 75 -8.02 -20.10 -1.07
C VAL A 75 -6.65 -20.63 -0.63
N THR A 76 -5.62 -19.79 -0.53
CA THR A 76 -4.30 -20.23 -0.04
C THR A 76 -4.32 -20.68 1.42
N ARG A 77 -5.32 -20.29 2.22
CA ARG A 77 -5.48 -20.75 3.61
C ARG A 77 -6.14 -22.12 3.71
N VAL A 78 -7.00 -22.47 2.75
CA VAL A 78 -7.81 -23.70 2.80
C VAL A 78 -7.31 -24.79 1.87
N VAL A 79 -6.41 -24.48 0.92
CA VAL A 79 -5.88 -25.44 -0.04
C VAL A 79 -4.35 -25.59 0.10
N PRO A 80 -3.85 -26.79 0.45
CA PRO A 80 -2.42 -27.05 0.51
C PRO A 80 -1.79 -26.96 -0.89
N GLY A 81 -0.57 -26.44 -0.97
CA GLY A 81 0.19 -26.39 -2.23
C GLY A 81 -0.30 -25.39 -3.28
N ALA A 82 -1.35 -24.61 -2.98
CA ALA A 82 -1.92 -23.64 -3.93
C ALA A 82 -0.91 -22.60 -4.42
N GLY A 83 0.16 -22.34 -3.66
CA GLY A 83 1.23 -21.41 -4.02
C GLY A 83 1.91 -21.71 -5.35
N GLY A 84 2.08 -22.99 -5.71
CA GLY A 84 2.72 -23.40 -6.97
C GLY A 84 1.95 -22.95 -8.22
N GLN A 85 0.63 -22.78 -8.10
CA GLN A 85 -0.24 -22.40 -9.22
C GLN A 85 -0.47 -20.89 -9.31
N MET A 86 -0.02 -20.11 -8.31
CA MET A 86 -0.23 -18.66 -8.25
C MET A 86 0.68 -17.86 -9.20
N GLY A 87 1.57 -18.52 -9.94
CA GLY A 87 2.54 -17.88 -10.83
C GLY A 87 1.89 -16.98 -11.89
N GLN A 88 0.77 -17.41 -12.49
CA GLN A 88 0.05 -16.60 -13.48
C GLN A 88 -0.48 -15.29 -12.86
N LEU A 89 -1.13 -15.38 -11.69
CA LEU A 89 -1.66 -14.21 -10.99
C LEU A 89 -0.54 -13.25 -10.57
N GLU A 90 0.54 -13.77 -10.00
CA GLU A 90 1.71 -12.96 -9.63
C GLU A 90 2.34 -12.27 -10.84
N GLY A 91 2.41 -12.97 -11.99
CA GLY A 91 2.82 -12.39 -13.27
C GLY A 91 1.92 -11.22 -13.69
N THR A 92 0.60 -11.38 -13.65
CA THR A 92 -0.35 -10.31 -13.98
C THR A 92 -0.21 -9.11 -13.03
N ILE A 93 -0.04 -9.35 -11.73
CA ILE A 93 0.18 -8.28 -10.75
C ILE A 93 1.45 -7.50 -11.10
N ARG A 94 2.57 -8.21 -11.31
CA ARG A 94 3.88 -7.62 -11.64
C ARG A 94 3.87 -6.87 -12.97
N ASP A 95 3.27 -7.45 -14.01
CA ASP A 95 3.46 -7.01 -15.39
C ASP A 95 2.35 -6.09 -15.92
N ARG A 96 1.18 -6.11 -15.29
CA ARG A 96 0.02 -5.29 -15.71
C ARG A 96 -0.45 -4.35 -14.61
N LEU A 97 -0.78 -4.89 -13.44
CA LEU A 97 -1.43 -4.11 -12.38
C LEU A 97 -0.51 -3.03 -11.78
N ILE A 98 0.66 -3.40 -11.28
CA ILE A 98 1.59 -2.45 -10.67
C ILE A 98 2.05 -1.38 -11.67
N PRO A 99 2.44 -1.72 -12.92
CA PRO A 99 2.75 -0.72 -13.93
C PRO A 99 1.58 0.22 -14.26
N ALA A 100 0.35 -0.29 -14.31
CA ALA A 100 -0.84 0.53 -14.54
C ALA A 100 -1.08 1.55 -13.41
N LEU A 101 -0.94 1.11 -12.15
CA LEU A 101 -1.04 2.00 -10.98
C LEU A 101 0.05 3.08 -10.94
N MET A 102 1.21 2.82 -11.54
CA MET A 102 2.32 3.77 -11.62
C MET A 102 2.37 4.56 -12.95
N LYS A 103 1.43 4.30 -13.89
CA LYS A 103 1.46 4.80 -15.28
C LYS A 103 2.82 4.61 -15.97
N ARG A 104 3.58 3.57 -15.58
CA ARG A 104 4.83 3.22 -16.27
C ARG A 104 4.44 2.38 -17.47
N ARG A 105 4.22 3.02 -18.62
CA ARG A 105 4.01 2.27 -19.87
C ARG A 105 5.29 1.47 -20.13
N ARG A 106 5.22 0.14 -20.00
CA ARG A 106 6.11 -0.69 -20.82
C ARG A 106 5.74 -0.36 -22.26
N SER A 107 6.71 0.08 -23.06
CA SER A 107 6.47 0.34 -24.48
C SER A 107 5.75 -0.87 -25.09
N PRO A 108 4.59 -0.68 -25.75
CA PRO A 108 3.91 -1.78 -26.43
C PRO A 108 4.87 -2.33 -27.49
N GLY A 109 5.36 -3.54 -27.28
CA GLY A 109 6.43 -4.15 -28.10
C GLY A 109 7.59 -4.72 -27.28
N ASN A 110 7.79 -4.26 -26.04
CA ASN A 110 8.81 -4.81 -25.15
C ASN A 110 8.21 -5.95 -24.30
N GLY A 111 7.91 -7.08 -24.94
CA GLY A 111 7.56 -8.35 -24.29
C GLY A 111 8.78 -9.05 -23.67
N GLY A 112 9.85 -8.31 -23.39
CA GLY A 112 11.08 -8.83 -22.82
C GLY A 112 10.92 -9.23 -21.34
N PRO A 113 11.87 -9.99 -20.80
CA PRO A 113 11.87 -10.36 -19.39
C PRO A 113 11.89 -9.10 -18.49
N PRO A 114 11.35 -9.18 -17.26
CA PRO A 114 11.36 -8.06 -16.32
C PRO A 114 12.77 -7.53 -16.11
N THR A 115 12.92 -6.21 -16.12
CA THR A 115 14.21 -5.58 -15.80
C THR A 115 14.56 -5.79 -14.33
N GLN A 116 15.83 -5.58 -13.96
CA GLN A 116 16.25 -5.64 -12.56
C GLN A 116 15.48 -4.63 -11.69
N HIS A 117 15.15 -3.46 -12.25
CA HIS A 117 14.30 -2.45 -11.62
C HIS A 117 12.87 -2.97 -11.39
N ASP A 118 12.26 -3.64 -12.37
CA ASP A 118 10.91 -4.19 -12.22
C ASP A 118 10.83 -5.24 -11.11
N VAL A 119 11.87 -6.07 -11.00
CA VAL A 119 11.98 -7.09 -9.94
C VAL A 119 12.11 -6.42 -8.57
N TRP A 120 13.00 -5.44 -8.44
CA TRP A 120 13.20 -4.66 -7.22
C TRP A 120 11.91 -3.94 -6.81
N LEU A 121 11.26 -3.24 -7.74
CA LEU A 121 10.02 -2.51 -7.51
C LEU A 121 8.89 -3.46 -7.09
N ARG A 122 8.83 -4.67 -7.66
CA ARG A 122 7.85 -5.66 -7.24
C ARG A 122 8.10 -6.20 -5.84
N ASP A 123 9.36 -6.34 -5.42
CA ASP A 123 9.72 -6.67 -4.04
C ASP A 123 9.31 -5.55 -3.07
N VAL A 124 9.63 -4.29 -3.39
CA VAL A 124 9.25 -3.12 -2.56
C VAL A 124 7.73 -3.01 -2.44
N THR A 125 6.99 -3.09 -3.55
CA THR A 125 5.52 -2.98 -3.54
C THR A 125 4.83 -4.13 -2.79
N ALA A 126 5.51 -5.27 -2.59
CA ALA A 126 5.01 -6.37 -1.76
C ALA A 126 5.06 -6.09 -0.26
N LEU A 127 5.88 -5.12 0.18
CA LEU A 127 5.94 -4.70 1.58
C LEU A 127 4.62 -4.06 2.03
N PRO A 128 4.39 -3.96 3.36
CA PRO A 128 3.31 -3.15 3.89
C PRO A 128 3.43 -1.68 3.49
N VAL A 129 2.29 -1.00 3.49
CA VAL A 129 2.18 0.43 3.14
C VAL A 129 3.09 1.30 4.01
N GLN A 130 3.31 0.94 5.27
CA GLN A 130 4.21 1.66 6.18
C GLN A 130 5.70 1.57 5.79
N LEU A 131 6.09 0.55 5.03
CA LEU A 131 7.48 0.29 4.61
C LEU A 131 7.64 0.51 3.11
N LEU A 132 7.13 1.65 2.62
CA LEU A 132 7.12 2.04 1.21
C LEU A 132 6.33 1.14 0.24
N GLY A 133 5.80 0.01 0.69
CA GLY A 133 5.07 -0.91 -0.18
C GLY A 133 3.64 -0.47 -0.52
N LEU A 134 2.93 -1.35 -1.21
CA LEU A 134 1.51 -1.19 -1.57
C LEU A 134 0.59 -2.11 -0.77
N GLY A 135 1.14 -2.98 0.08
CA GLY A 135 0.35 -3.96 0.82
C GLY A 135 -0.28 -5.01 -0.11
N ILE A 136 0.38 -5.34 -1.22
CA ILE A 136 -0.02 -6.38 -2.17
C ILE A 136 1.04 -7.50 -2.13
N PRO A 137 0.92 -8.48 -1.21
CA PRO A 137 1.91 -9.54 -1.04
C PRO A 137 2.04 -10.42 -2.29
N LYS A 138 3.14 -11.18 -2.39
CA LYS A 138 3.36 -12.17 -3.45
C LYS A 138 2.64 -13.47 -3.09
N PRO A 139 1.53 -13.85 -3.77
CA PRO A 139 0.76 -15.03 -3.37
C PRO A 139 1.59 -16.32 -3.43
N THR A 140 2.56 -16.40 -4.36
CA THR A 140 3.51 -17.50 -4.48
C THR A 140 4.44 -17.66 -3.26
N LYS A 141 4.74 -16.57 -2.54
CA LYS A 141 5.59 -16.60 -1.34
C LYS A 141 4.79 -16.73 -0.04
N THR A 142 3.54 -16.27 0.01
CA THR A 142 2.75 -16.24 1.24
C THR A 142 1.87 -17.46 1.44
N ALA A 143 1.53 -18.19 0.36
CA ALA A 143 0.56 -19.28 0.40
C ALA A 143 0.87 -20.35 1.46
N ASP A 144 2.09 -20.89 1.49
CA ASP A 144 2.46 -21.97 2.41
C ASP A 144 2.33 -21.55 3.87
N ARG A 145 2.75 -20.33 4.20
CA ARG A 145 2.63 -19.77 5.54
C ARG A 145 1.16 -19.56 5.92
N ASP A 146 0.36 -19.05 4.99
CA ASP A 146 -1.07 -18.80 5.20
C ASP A 146 -1.82 -20.12 5.45
N TYR A 147 -1.53 -21.16 4.67
CA TYR A 147 -2.06 -22.52 4.89
C TYR A 147 -1.65 -23.09 6.26
N LYS A 148 -0.34 -23.11 6.57
CA LYS A 148 0.17 -23.63 7.85
C LYS A 148 -0.46 -22.93 9.05
N THR A 149 -0.67 -21.62 8.96
CA THR A 149 -1.34 -20.84 10.01
C THR A 149 -2.80 -21.25 10.17
N SER A 150 -3.52 -21.43 9.06
CA SER A 150 -4.92 -21.85 9.08
C SER A 150 -5.09 -23.26 9.63
N ALA A 151 -4.19 -24.18 9.24
CA ALA A 151 -4.15 -25.55 9.75
C ALA A 151 -3.91 -25.57 11.27
N ALA A 152 -2.89 -24.85 11.76
CA ALA A 152 -2.61 -24.75 13.19
C ALA A 152 -3.76 -24.11 14.00
N ALA A 153 -4.45 -23.11 13.42
CA ALA A 153 -5.59 -22.47 14.09
C ALA A 153 -6.83 -23.38 14.17
N SER A 154 -6.95 -24.35 13.27
CA SER A 154 -8.12 -25.25 13.18
C SER A 154 -7.82 -26.65 13.73
N GLU A 155 -6.63 -26.87 14.28
CA GLU A 155 -6.13 -28.18 14.71
C GLU A 155 -7.04 -28.84 15.76
N ALA A 156 -7.50 -28.10 16.77
CA ALA A 156 -8.43 -28.63 17.78
C ALA A 156 -9.74 -29.17 17.18
N ILE A 157 -10.28 -28.48 16.16
CA ILE A 157 -11.50 -28.94 15.47
C ILE A 157 -11.18 -30.21 14.67
N THR A 158 -10.05 -30.24 13.97
CA THR A 158 -9.61 -31.42 13.21
C THR A 158 -9.42 -32.63 14.12
N GLU A 159 -8.77 -32.47 15.28
CA GLU A 159 -8.56 -33.54 16.26
C GLU A 159 -9.89 -34.08 16.80
N ALA A 160 -10.83 -33.20 17.19
CA ALA A 160 -12.14 -33.60 17.69
C ALA A 160 -12.95 -34.39 16.64
N ILE A 161 -12.96 -33.93 15.38
CA ILE A 161 -13.63 -34.62 14.27
C ILE A 161 -13.03 -36.01 14.05
N LEU A 162 -11.70 -36.14 14.08
CA LEU A 162 -11.02 -37.43 13.88
C LEU A 162 -11.26 -38.42 15.02
N ARG A 163 -11.44 -37.93 16.25
CA ARG A 163 -11.74 -38.76 17.43
C ARG A 163 -13.23 -39.04 17.61
N GLY A 164 -14.11 -38.28 16.93
CA GLY A 164 -15.55 -38.35 17.14
C GLY A 164 -16.00 -37.75 18.48
N GLU A 165 -15.24 -36.80 19.01
CA GLU A 165 -15.46 -36.14 20.30
C GLU A 165 -16.08 -34.76 20.09
N ASP A 166 -16.74 -34.24 21.14
CA ASP A 166 -17.22 -32.85 21.15
C ASP A 166 -16.05 -31.86 21.15
N ILE A 167 -16.23 -30.73 20.47
CA ILE A 167 -15.19 -29.71 20.36
C ILE A 167 -15.12 -28.91 21.67
N ASP A 168 -13.94 -28.89 22.30
CA ASP A 168 -13.62 -27.91 23.32
C ASP A 168 -13.41 -26.53 22.67
N ALA A 169 -14.45 -25.68 22.79
CA ALA A 169 -14.45 -24.34 22.23
C ALA A 169 -13.39 -23.43 22.86
N ASP A 170 -13.12 -23.56 24.16
CA ASP A 170 -12.15 -22.73 24.86
C ASP A 170 -10.72 -23.10 24.44
N GLU A 171 -10.45 -24.39 24.30
CA GLU A 171 -9.19 -24.87 23.75
C GLU A 171 -9.01 -24.40 22.30
N HIS A 172 -10.03 -24.54 21.45
CA HIS A 172 -9.98 -24.05 20.07
C HIS A 172 -9.65 -22.56 20.01
N VAL A 173 -10.31 -21.73 20.83
CA VAL A 173 -10.05 -20.28 20.89
C VAL A 173 -8.61 -20.01 21.33
N LYS A 174 -8.10 -20.69 22.36
CA LYS A 174 -6.71 -20.54 22.84
C LYS A 174 -5.69 -20.94 21.77
N ARG A 175 -5.84 -22.11 21.13
CA ARG A 175 -4.96 -22.56 20.05
C ARG A 175 -5.01 -21.59 18.86
N GLY A 176 -6.20 -21.13 18.49
CA GLY A 176 -6.42 -20.12 17.44
C GLY A 176 -5.73 -18.78 17.73
N GLN A 177 -5.83 -18.27 18.97
CA GLN A 177 -5.14 -17.05 19.41
C GLN A 177 -3.62 -17.22 19.35
N LYS A 178 -3.09 -18.34 19.84
CA LYS A 178 -1.65 -18.67 19.79
C LYS A 178 -1.15 -18.73 18.34
N ALA A 179 -1.87 -19.40 17.45
CA ALA A 179 -1.52 -19.48 16.03
C ALA A 179 -1.52 -18.09 15.36
N ARG A 180 -2.51 -17.24 15.67
CA ARG A 180 -2.58 -15.85 15.17
C ARG A 180 -1.42 -14.99 15.68
N ALA A 181 -1.06 -15.12 16.96
CA ALA A 181 0.06 -14.39 17.56
C ALA A 181 1.40 -14.81 16.94
N ALA A 182 1.62 -16.12 16.79
CA ALA A 182 2.81 -16.68 16.13
C ALA A 182 2.89 -16.22 14.67
N HIS A 183 1.78 -16.25 13.93
CA HIS A 183 1.71 -15.74 12.56
C HIS A 183 2.05 -14.25 12.48
N LYS A 184 1.47 -13.42 13.34
CA LYS A 184 1.76 -11.97 13.37
C LYS A 184 3.24 -11.70 13.61
N LYS A 185 3.87 -12.45 14.53
CA LYS A 185 5.31 -12.37 14.81
C LYS A 185 6.14 -12.78 13.58
N ALA A 186 5.88 -13.95 13.01
CA ALA A 186 6.60 -14.45 11.84
C ALA A 186 6.43 -13.57 10.59
N VAL A 187 5.24 -12.99 10.39
CA VAL A 187 5.02 -12.00 9.32
C VAL A 187 5.84 -10.75 9.55
N LYS A 188 5.87 -10.23 10.78
CA LYS A 188 6.65 -9.04 11.14
C LYS A 188 8.14 -9.28 10.87
N GLU A 189 8.69 -10.40 11.33
CA GLU A 189 10.10 -10.77 11.14
C GLU A 189 10.44 -10.98 9.66
N ALA A 190 9.59 -11.64 8.88
CA ALA A 190 9.82 -11.84 7.45
C ALA A 190 9.77 -10.52 6.66
N VAL A 191 8.85 -9.63 7.02
CA VAL A 191 8.76 -8.29 6.44
C VAL A 191 9.97 -7.44 6.80
N GLU A 192 10.40 -7.49 8.05
CA GLU A 192 11.59 -6.79 8.56
C GLU A 192 12.84 -7.22 7.79
N LYS A 193 13.07 -8.54 7.69
CA LYS A 193 14.21 -9.11 6.95
C LYS A 193 14.21 -8.70 5.48
N GLU A 194 13.05 -8.70 4.83
CA GLU A 194 12.93 -8.30 3.43
C GLU A 194 13.16 -6.79 3.24
N TRP A 195 12.69 -5.98 4.18
CA TRP A 195 12.93 -4.53 4.20
C TRP A 195 14.41 -4.20 4.39
N GLU A 196 15.09 -4.84 5.36
CA GLU A 196 16.54 -4.71 5.56
C GLU A 196 17.30 -5.12 4.30
N ARG A 197 16.93 -6.25 3.69
CA ARG A 197 17.53 -6.73 2.44
C ARG A 197 17.39 -5.71 1.31
N LEU A 198 16.20 -5.10 1.15
CA LEU A 198 15.94 -4.13 0.10
C LEU A 198 16.61 -2.77 0.36
N GLY A 199 16.71 -2.34 1.62
CA GLY A 199 17.38 -1.09 2.00
C GLY A 199 18.91 -1.19 2.02
N SER A 200 19.46 -2.39 2.21
CA SER A 200 20.92 -2.64 2.21
C SER A 200 21.48 -2.96 0.83
N GLN A 201 20.61 -3.05 -0.18
CA GLN A 201 21.05 -3.21 -1.55
C GLN A 201 21.72 -1.92 -2.04
N SER A 202 22.90 -2.08 -2.61
CA SER A 202 23.53 -1.07 -3.46
C SER A 202 23.75 -1.69 -4.83
N GLY A 203 23.46 -0.96 -5.91
CA GLY A 203 23.63 -1.52 -7.26
C GLY A 203 22.86 -0.82 -8.38
N GLN A 204 22.88 -1.45 -9.56
CA GLN A 204 22.30 -0.96 -10.81
C GLN A 204 20.76 -1.05 -10.89
N ALA A 205 20.10 -1.73 -9.94
CA ALA A 205 18.67 -2.03 -10.05
C ALA A 205 17.78 -0.81 -9.82
N ALA A 206 18.18 0.11 -8.95
CA ALA A 206 17.47 1.33 -8.57
C ALA A 206 18.45 2.48 -8.32
N SER A 207 17.96 3.72 -8.21
CA SER A 207 18.83 4.85 -7.84
C SER A 207 19.12 4.88 -6.35
N GLU A 208 20.20 5.56 -5.95
CA GLU A 208 20.54 5.75 -4.53
C GLU A 208 19.38 6.37 -3.73
N ASP A 209 18.72 7.41 -4.29
CA ASP A 209 17.54 8.02 -3.69
C ASP A 209 16.40 7.01 -3.41
N GLN A 210 16.26 6.00 -4.27
CA GLN A 210 15.24 4.96 -4.13
C GLN A 210 15.58 3.97 -3.00
N TYR A 211 16.86 3.59 -2.89
CA TYR A 211 17.33 2.76 -1.78
C TYR A 211 17.23 3.50 -0.43
N GLU A 212 17.62 4.77 -0.41
CA GLU A 212 17.52 5.61 0.78
C GLU A 212 16.07 5.79 1.22
N GLU A 213 15.13 5.92 0.27
CA GLU A 213 13.71 6.01 0.61
C GLU A 213 13.16 4.72 1.22
N VAL A 214 13.62 3.54 0.78
CA VAL A 214 13.32 2.27 1.46
C VAL A 214 13.87 2.30 2.88
N ARG A 215 15.13 2.70 3.07
CA ARG A 215 15.81 2.77 4.39
C ARG A 215 15.12 3.71 5.37
N GLN A 216 14.62 4.85 4.91
CA GLN A 216 13.97 5.86 5.77
C GLN A 216 12.45 5.65 5.93
N SER A 217 11.85 4.70 5.21
CA SER A 217 10.39 4.52 5.18
C SER A 217 9.74 4.29 6.55
N LYS A 218 10.44 3.66 7.50
CA LYS A 218 9.96 3.45 8.87
C LYS A 218 9.70 4.73 9.65
N GLU A 219 10.60 5.70 9.48
CA GLU A 219 10.59 6.95 10.25
C GLU A 219 9.60 7.94 9.63
N LYS A 220 9.54 7.99 8.30
CA LYS A 220 8.78 8.99 7.55
C LYS A 220 7.26 8.86 7.67
N ARG A 221 6.72 7.66 7.90
CA ARG A 221 5.27 7.39 8.03
C ARG A 221 4.39 8.03 6.92
N GLN A 222 4.91 8.24 5.71
CA GLN A 222 4.29 9.00 4.61
C GLN A 222 3.14 8.29 3.86
N SER A 223 2.52 7.28 4.46
CA SER A 223 1.75 6.29 3.72
C SER A 223 0.27 6.23 4.06
N GLY A 224 -0.24 7.17 4.85
CA GLY A 224 -1.64 7.18 5.30
C GLY A 224 -2.67 7.29 4.17
N TRP A 225 -2.33 8.02 3.10
CA TRP A 225 -3.24 8.26 1.98
C TRP A 225 -3.61 7.00 1.18
N LEU A 226 -2.72 6.00 1.11
CA LEU A 226 -3.02 4.68 0.51
C LEU A 226 -3.98 3.86 1.39
N MET A 227 -4.01 4.10 2.70
CA MET A 227 -4.91 3.37 3.59
C MET A 227 -6.35 3.93 3.56
N ALA A 228 -6.52 5.18 3.12
CA ALA A 228 -7.83 5.81 3.00
C ALA A 228 -8.74 5.06 2.03
N THR A 229 -10.04 5.07 2.29
CA THR A 229 -11.02 4.58 1.31
C THR A 229 -11.40 5.76 0.43
N PRO A 230 -11.33 5.63 -0.91
CA PRO A 230 -11.60 6.73 -1.83
C PRO A 230 -13.10 7.05 -1.89
N LEU A 231 -13.61 7.76 -0.88
CA LEU A 231 -14.98 8.21 -0.76
C LEU A 231 -15.08 9.66 -1.25
N LYS A 232 -15.75 9.86 -2.38
CA LYS A 232 -15.87 11.17 -3.02
C LYS A 232 -16.68 12.16 -2.17
N GLU A 233 -17.71 11.67 -1.49
CA GLU A 233 -18.58 12.46 -0.61
C GLU A 233 -17.83 13.10 0.56
N HIS A 234 -16.70 12.52 0.96
CA HIS A 234 -15.86 13.02 2.06
C HIS A 234 -14.55 13.63 1.57
N GLY A 235 -14.40 13.88 0.26
CA GLY A 235 -13.15 14.42 -0.31
C GLY A 235 -11.93 13.50 -0.13
N MET A 236 -12.12 12.21 0.15
CA MET A 236 -11.02 11.25 0.41
C MET A 236 -10.45 10.63 -0.88
N ASN A 237 -10.95 11.03 -2.04
CA ASN A 237 -10.49 10.53 -3.33
C ASN A 237 -9.46 11.47 -3.96
N LEU A 238 -8.23 10.99 -4.12
CA LEU A 238 -7.27 11.60 -5.03
C LEU A 238 -7.77 11.51 -6.49
N SER A 239 -7.59 12.61 -7.22
CA SER A 239 -7.66 12.63 -8.68
C SER A 239 -6.59 11.72 -9.29
N PRO A 240 -6.73 11.33 -10.57
CA PRO A 240 -5.72 10.52 -11.23
C PRO A 240 -4.34 11.19 -11.25
N ASP A 241 -4.25 12.51 -11.37
CA ASP A 241 -2.97 13.23 -11.37
C ASP A 241 -2.35 13.25 -9.98
N GLU A 242 -3.10 13.64 -8.94
CA GLU A 242 -2.62 13.64 -7.56
C GLU A 242 -2.12 12.26 -7.12
N PHE A 243 -2.85 11.19 -7.47
CA PHE A 243 -2.42 9.83 -7.15
C PHE A 243 -1.09 9.48 -7.85
N ARG A 244 -0.91 9.89 -9.12
CA ARG A 244 0.32 9.63 -9.88
C ARG A 244 1.50 10.40 -9.32
N ASP A 245 1.29 11.67 -8.99
CA ASP A 245 2.34 12.51 -8.45
C ASP A 245 2.74 12.00 -7.06
N ALA A 246 1.77 11.60 -6.23
CA ALA A 246 2.03 10.96 -4.94
C ALA A 246 2.81 9.65 -5.09
N MET A 247 2.49 8.81 -6.08
CA MET A 247 3.25 7.59 -6.38
C MET A 247 4.67 7.90 -6.89
N THR A 248 4.81 8.90 -7.76
CA THR A 248 6.11 9.33 -8.29
C THR A 248 7.01 9.85 -7.18
N ILE A 249 6.49 10.72 -6.31
CA ILE A 249 7.21 11.26 -5.16
C ILE A 249 7.60 10.13 -4.21
N ARG A 250 6.66 9.25 -3.89
CA ARG A 250 6.87 8.10 -2.99
C ARG A 250 8.01 7.20 -3.45
N TYR A 251 8.09 6.87 -4.74
CA TYR A 251 9.12 5.96 -5.26
C TYR A 251 10.34 6.69 -5.85
N GLN A 252 10.54 7.97 -5.54
CA GLN A 252 11.61 8.80 -6.10
C GLN A 252 11.72 8.67 -7.63
N GLY A 253 10.56 8.60 -8.28
CA GLY A 253 10.42 8.39 -9.71
C GLY A 253 10.65 9.66 -10.52
N ARG A 254 10.74 9.51 -11.84
CA ARG A 254 10.67 10.64 -12.77
C ARG A 254 9.23 10.91 -13.19
N VAL A 255 8.84 12.18 -13.20
CA VAL A 255 7.55 12.59 -13.78
C VAL A 255 7.64 12.43 -15.31
N GLY A 256 6.61 11.85 -15.92
CA GLY A 256 6.60 11.58 -17.35
C GLY A 256 6.44 12.86 -18.17
N GLY A 257 7.31 13.07 -19.16
CA GLY A 257 7.21 14.17 -20.14
C GLY A 257 8.15 15.36 -19.90
N GLU A 258 8.98 15.35 -18.87
CA GLU A 258 9.86 16.50 -18.57
C GLU A 258 11.18 16.50 -19.34
N LYS A 259 11.56 17.72 -19.77
CA LYS A 259 12.86 18.02 -20.40
C LYS A 259 13.99 17.71 -19.42
N SER A 260 15.17 17.35 -19.94
CA SER A 260 16.35 17.05 -19.12
C SER A 260 16.83 18.20 -18.22
N ARG A 261 16.31 19.42 -18.45
CA ARG A 261 16.65 20.64 -17.72
C ARG A 261 15.40 21.43 -17.37
N TYR A 262 15.42 22.05 -16.20
CA TYR A 262 14.35 22.95 -15.75
C TYR A 262 14.43 24.27 -16.53
N GLU A 263 13.29 24.81 -16.98
CA GLU A 263 13.27 26.00 -17.85
C GLU A 263 13.76 27.27 -17.15
N GLY A 264 13.50 27.40 -15.84
CA GLY A 264 13.91 28.55 -15.02
C GLY A 264 15.42 28.60 -14.73
N CYS A 265 15.97 27.57 -14.06
CA CYS A 265 17.37 27.57 -13.64
C CYS A 265 18.34 26.92 -14.64
N ARG A 266 17.83 26.28 -15.69
CA ARG A 266 18.62 25.44 -16.64
C ARG A 266 19.42 24.30 -15.99
N GLY A 267 19.20 24.05 -14.69
CA GLY A 267 19.79 22.97 -13.92
C GLY A 267 19.28 21.61 -14.39
N ARG A 268 20.04 20.55 -14.10
CA ARG A 268 19.59 19.17 -14.33
C ARG A 268 18.33 18.91 -13.51
N TRP A 269 17.31 18.35 -14.16
CA TRP A 269 16.08 18.00 -13.47
C TRP A 269 16.35 16.85 -12.49
N SER A 270 15.90 17.01 -11.25
CA SER A 270 15.68 15.95 -10.29
C SER A 270 14.38 16.24 -9.54
N LEU A 271 13.70 15.19 -9.06
CA LEU A 271 12.51 15.35 -8.22
C LEU A 271 12.81 16.26 -7.03
N GLN A 272 13.99 16.08 -6.44
CA GLN A 272 14.42 16.87 -5.29
C GLN A 272 14.67 18.34 -5.62
N HIS A 273 15.20 18.62 -6.81
CA HIS A 273 15.31 19.98 -7.28
C HIS A 273 13.91 20.59 -7.48
N ALA A 274 13.01 19.91 -8.19
CA ALA A 274 11.66 20.39 -8.46
C ALA A 274 10.87 20.69 -7.17
N LEU A 275 10.98 19.83 -6.16
CA LEU A 275 10.29 20.01 -4.87
C LEU A 275 10.87 21.14 -4.00
N ASN A 276 12.12 21.56 -4.23
CA ASN A 276 12.77 22.61 -3.43
C ASN A 276 12.97 23.91 -4.20
N TYR A 277 12.70 23.92 -5.51
CA TYR A 277 13.00 25.06 -6.36
C TYR A 277 12.10 26.24 -5.98
N PRO A 278 12.66 27.38 -5.53
CA PRO A 278 11.86 28.50 -5.06
C PRO A 278 11.17 29.25 -6.20
N VAL A 279 11.76 29.23 -7.40
CA VAL A 279 11.28 29.98 -8.56
C VAL A 279 10.23 29.14 -9.29
N GLY A 280 8.95 29.49 -9.13
CA GLY A 280 7.82 28.71 -9.66
C GLY A 280 6.72 28.48 -8.63
N GLY A 281 6.94 28.87 -7.37
CA GLY A 281 5.88 28.97 -6.37
C GLY A 281 5.39 27.64 -5.80
N LEU A 282 5.89 26.47 -6.24
CA LEU A 282 5.49 25.17 -5.68
C LEU A 282 5.65 25.06 -4.15
N PRO A 283 6.73 25.57 -3.52
CA PRO A 283 6.81 25.62 -2.06
C PRO A 283 5.70 26.47 -1.43
N THR A 284 5.44 27.66 -1.98
CA THR A 284 4.40 28.59 -1.50
C THR A 284 3.00 28.01 -1.67
N LEU A 285 2.68 27.46 -2.85
CA LEU A 285 1.38 26.86 -3.15
C LEU A 285 1.07 25.70 -2.21
N ARG A 286 2.03 24.82 -1.96
CA ARG A 286 1.87 23.71 -1.00
C ARG A 286 1.64 24.22 0.41
N TYR A 287 2.41 25.23 0.83
CA TYR A 287 2.22 25.85 2.13
C TYR A 287 0.83 26.48 2.26
N ASP A 288 0.39 27.26 1.27
CA ASP A 288 -0.92 27.91 1.27
C ASP A 288 -2.07 26.92 1.27
N GLU A 289 -1.95 25.80 0.54
CA GLU A 289 -2.94 24.74 0.50
C GLU A 289 -3.05 24.01 1.85
N VAL A 290 -1.91 23.60 2.43
CA VAL A 290 -1.87 22.93 3.74
C VAL A 290 -2.38 23.86 4.83
N ASN A 291 -1.93 25.11 4.84
CA ASN A 291 -2.34 26.10 5.82
C ASN A 291 -3.85 26.38 5.76
N ARG A 292 -4.40 26.60 4.56
CA ARG A 292 -5.85 26.78 4.37
C ARG A 292 -6.65 25.56 4.83
N THR A 293 -6.14 24.35 4.56
CA THR A 293 -6.79 23.11 5.00
C THR A 293 -6.82 23.02 6.52
N TRP A 294 -5.70 23.29 7.21
CA TRP A 294 -5.66 23.31 8.67
C TRP A 294 -6.61 24.33 9.27
N ALA A 295 -6.64 25.55 8.72
CA ALA A 295 -7.55 26.59 9.18
C ALA A 295 -9.02 26.21 8.98
N SER A 296 -9.36 25.57 7.85
CA SER A 296 -10.71 25.07 7.58
C SER A 296 -11.13 23.96 8.56
N LEU A 297 -10.27 22.97 8.78
CA LEU A 297 -10.52 21.89 9.74
C LEU A 297 -10.66 22.43 11.17
N ALA A 298 -9.87 23.42 11.54
CA ALA A 298 -10.02 24.09 12.82
C ALA A 298 -11.37 24.82 12.90
N ALA A 299 -11.80 25.50 11.84
CA ALA A 299 -13.08 26.21 11.82
C ALA A 299 -14.29 25.26 11.97
N GLU A 300 -14.16 24.02 11.50
CA GLU A 300 -15.17 22.97 11.71
C GLU A 300 -15.12 22.36 13.13
N ALA A 301 -13.92 22.21 13.69
CA ALA A 301 -13.73 21.56 14.98
C ALA A 301 -14.03 22.46 16.19
N TYR A 302 -13.87 23.78 16.05
CA TYR A 302 -14.02 24.74 17.14
C TYR A 302 -15.29 25.61 17.01
N PRO A 303 -15.79 26.19 18.12
CA PRO A 303 -16.95 27.07 18.07
C PRO A 303 -16.78 28.22 17.07
N ALA A 304 -17.90 28.65 16.47
CA ALA A 304 -17.90 29.77 15.54
C ALA A 304 -17.22 31.01 16.13
N GLY A 305 -16.30 31.61 15.37
CA GLY A 305 -15.51 32.77 15.81
C GLY A 305 -14.27 32.45 16.66
N ALA A 306 -14.02 31.19 17.01
CA ALA A 306 -12.81 30.80 17.73
C ALA A 306 -11.56 30.74 16.83
N VAL A 307 -11.74 30.59 15.51
CA VAL A 307 -10.67 30.48 14.53
C VAL A 307 -10.56 31.77 13.73
N HIS A 308 -9.33 32.28 13.61
CA HIS A 308 -9.02 33.39 12.71
C HIS A 308 -7.91 32.96 11.76
N ALA A 309 -8.27 32.77 10.49
CA ALA A 309 -7.38 32.33 9.41
C ALA A 309 -6.48 33.46 8.84
N LYS A 310 -6.55 34.66 9.41
CA LYS A 310 -5.74 35.80 8.98
C LYS A 310 -4.44 35.79 9.78
N GLU A 311 -3.31 35.81 9.08
CA GLU A 311 -1.96 35.74 9.63
C GLU A 311 -1.76 36.67 10.84
N PRO A 312 -1.79 36.14 12.08
CA PRO A 312 -1.70 36.97 13.27
C PRO A 312 -0.28 37.50 13.47
N ILE A 313 -0.17 38.74 13.93
CA ILE A 313 1.11 39.35 14.30
C ILE A 313 1.29 39.20 15.81
N ILE A 314 2.33 38.48 16.21
CA ILE A 314 2.81 38.36 17.59
C ILE A 314 3.73 39.55 17.84
N LYS A 315 3.33 40.41 18.78
CA LYS A 315 4.18 41.47 19.30
C LYS A 315 4.55 41.13 20.74
N GLU A 316 5.84 41.04 21.03
CA GLU A 316 6.30 40.91 22.42
C GLU A 316 6.19 42.25 23.15
N GLU A 317 5.99 42.21 24.47
CA GLU A 317 5.96 43.39 25.32
C GLU A 317 7.33 44.08 25.29
N GLY A 318 7.40 45.24 24.63
CA GLY A 318 8.64 46.02 24.46
C GLY A 318 9.17 46.13 23.02
N GLU A 319 8.50 45.54 22.02
CA GLU A 319 8.92 45.68 20.61
C GLU A 319 8.73 47.12 20.09
N VAL A 320 9.84 47.69 19.61
CA VAL A 320 9.90 49.03 19.01
C VAL A 320 9.30 49.00 17.59
N GLN A 321 8.58 50.05 17.24
CA GLN A 321 8.01 50.24 15.90
C GLN A 321 9.12 50.25 14.85
N GLY A 322 9.20 49.19 14.04
CA GLY A 322 10.24 49.01 12.99
C GLY A 322 10.98 47.67 13.02
N CYS A 323 10.83 46.86 14.09
CA CYS A 323 11.39 45.50 14.16
C CYS A 323 10.44 44.46 13.52
N PRO A 324 10.98 43.37 12.91
CA PRO A 324 10.16 42.33 12.30
C PRO A 324 9.43 41.52 13.38
N ALA A 325 8.12 41.78 13.52
CA ALA A 325 7.25 41.02 14.41
C ALA A 325 7.04 39.58 13.90
N LEU A 326 6.95 38.63 14.83
CA LEU A 326 6.64 37.23 14.51
C LEU A 326 5.25 37.13 13.89
N LYS A 327 5.17 36.50 12.72
CA LYS A 327 3.92 36.34 11.97
C LYS A 327 3.53 34.87 11.98
N GLY A 328 2.37 34.56 12.57
CA GLY A 328 1.79 33.22 12.48
C GLY A 328 0.89 33.09 11.25
N ASP A 329 0.39 31.88 11.03
CA ASP A 329 -0.44 31.57 9.87
C ASP A 329 -1.92 31.73 10.17
N PHE A 330 -2.36 31.13 11.27
CA PHE A 330 -3.72 31.22 11.79
C PHE A 330 -3.72 31.06 13.31
N GLN A 331 -4.81 31.48 13.94
CA GLN A 331 -4.97 31.37 15.38
C GLN A 331 -6.29 30.70 15.75
N VAL A 332 -6.26 29.97 16.87
CA VAL A 332 -7.42 29.27 17.43
C VAL A 332 -7.50 29.59 18.92
N ARG A 333 -8.65 30.11 19.36
CA ARG A 333 -8.96 30.30 20.78
C ARG A 333 -9.48 28.98 21.37
N GLY A 334 -8.91 28.56 22.49
CA GLY A 334 -9.35 27.35 23.19
C GLY A 334 -8.63 26.06 22.80
N ALA A 335 -7.63 26.11 21.91
CA ALA A 335 -7.01 24.89 21.35
C ALA A 335 -6.24 24.04 22.38
N TYR A 336 -5.47 24.69 23.26
CA TYR A 336 -4.69 24.00 24.31
C TYR A 336 -5.26 24.19 25.71
N ALA A 337 -5.94 25.32 25.96
CA ALA A 337 -6.56 25.64 27.23
C ALA A 337 -7.79 26.52 27.00
N PRO A 338 -8.85 26.41 27.84
CA PRO A 338 -10.05 27.24 27.71
C PRO A 338 -9.71 28.72 27.60
N GLN A 339 -10.32 29.40 26.63
CA GLN A 339 -10.14 30.84 26.35
C GLN A 339 -8.73 31.31 25.96
N ARG A 340 -7.71 30.43 25.98
CA ARG A 340 -6.34 30.77 25.60
C ARG A 340 -6.18 30.80 24.08
N LEU A 341 -5.51 31.83 23.57
CA LEU A 341 -5.17 31.92 22.15
C LEU A 341 -3.95 31.04 21.85
N ALA A 342 -4.06 30.22 20.82
CA ALA A 342 -2.94 29.49 20.23
C ALA A 342 -2.73 29.99 18.81
N ILE A 343 -1.46 30.24 18.45
CA ILE A 343 -1.06 30.64 17.10
C ILE A 343 -0.29 29.47 16.48
N PHE A 344 -0.62 29.15 15.24
CA PHE A 344 -0.02 28.03 14.51
C PHE A 344 0.85 28.56 13.37
N ASP A 345 1.99 27.89 13.17
CA ASP A 345 2.96 28.12 12.09
C ASP A 345 3.08 26.81 11.30
N THR A 346 2.75 26.84 10.01
CA THR A 346 2.74 25.69 9.11
C THR A 346 4.08 25.58 8.43
N ARG A 347 4.74 24.43 8.58
CA ARG A 347 6.02 24.18 7.89
C ARG A 347 5.87 23.03 6.92
N VAL A 348 6.03 23.34 5.63
CA VAL A 348 6.13 22.32 4.59
C VAL A 348 7.62 22.03 4.36
N ILE A 349 8.05 20.86 4.80
CA ILE A 349 9.45 20.43 4.71
C ILE A 349 9.59 19.28 3.72
N ASN A 350 10.58 19.39 2.83
CA ASN A 350 11.01 18.26 2.04
C ASN A 350 11.96 17.40 2.88
N LEU A 351 11.55 16.16 3.17
CA LEU A 351 12.30 15.24 4.03
C LEU A 351 13.63 14.79 3.41
N HIS A 352 13.82 14.98 2.11
CA HIS A 352 15.05 14.64 1.39
C HIS A 352 15.95 15.86 1.13
N ALA A 353 15.64 17.03 1.68
CA ALA A 353 16.43 18.22 1.43
C ALA A 353 17.83 18.05 2.02
N ALA A 354 18.87 18.30 1.21
CA ALA A 354 20.27 18.21 1.64
C ALA A 354 20.59 19.12 2.85
N SER A 355 19.75 20.13 3.12
CA SER A 355 19.84 20.95 4.33
C SER A 355 19.58 20.19 5.63
N ARG A 356 18.98 18.99 5.59
CA ARG A 356 18.72 18.14 6.77
C ARG A 356 19.92 17.27 7.17
N GLU A 357 20.78 16.91 6.23
CA GLU A 357 22.01 16.13 6.52
C GLU A 357 23.02 16.92 7.37
N LYS A 358 22.84 18.24 7.50
CA LYS A 358 23.72 19.11 8.29
C LYS A 358 23.28 19.30 9.75
N VAL A 359 22.22 18.63 10.20
CA VAL A 359 21.61 18.84 11.54
C VAL A 359 21.58 17.55 12.39
N THR A 360 22.23 16.48 11.94
CA THR A 360 22.56 15.31 12.76
C THR A 360 24.05 15.28 13.00
#